data_AF-A0A7S6S4B2-F1
#
_entry.id   AF-A0A7S6S4B2-F1
#
_cell.length_a   1.000
_cell.length_b   1.000
_cell.length_c   1.000
_cell.angle_alpha   90.00
_cell.angle_beta   90.00
_cell.angle_gamma   90.00
#
_symmetry.space_group_name_H-M   'P 1'
#
loop_
_entity.id
_entity.type
_entity.pdbx_description
1 polymer ?
#
loop_
_entity_poly.entity_id
_entity_poly.type
_entity_poly.pdbx_seq_one_letter_code
_entity_poly.pdbx_strand_id
1 'polypeptide(L)'
;MFEPQVCSSWSLSHQRAERIIELLVGGLFLLTGVFKSWGVVGFVTVISNLMIAARPEWLPAAVPVALAVLGWEVLLGACLVLGVRPAIFLPATLLTLGVFSAVLVRIWMNPTLENCGCMGSISILGDRFAHPTFGLARNVVLMALVAFAWHRRSTSIPK
;
A
#
# COMPACT_ATOMS: atom_id res chain seq x y z
N MET A 1 35.72 -13.08 -34.91
CA MET A 1 35.11 -13.48 -33.63
C MET A 1 34.09 -12.39 -33.29
N PHE A 2 32.84 -12.59 -33.69
CA PHE A 2 31.74 -11.63 -33.52
C PHE A 2 30.85 -12.17 -32.40
N GLU A 3 30.86 -11.51 -31.24
CA GLU A 3 29.85 -11.73 -30.22
C GLU A 3 28.55 -11.02 -30.64
N PRO A 4 27.39 -11.70 -30.63
CA PRO A 4 26.15 -11.16 -31.17
C PRO A 4 25.49 -10.15 -30.21
N GLN A 5 25.14 -8.98 -30.76
CA GLN A 5 24.47 -7.81 -30.16
C GLN A 5 23.00 -8.05 -29.68
N VAL A 6 22.63 -9.26 -29.28
CA VAL A 6 21.22 -9.63 -29.02
C VAL A 6 20.70 -9.19 -27.63
N CYS A 7 21.55 -8.61 -26.78
CA CYS A 7 21.21 -8.27 -25.39
C CYS A 7 20.55 -6.90 -25.12
N SER A 8 20.36 -6.01 -26.11
CA SER A 8 19.87 -4.64 -25.80
C SER A 8 18.35 -4.47 -25.80
N SER A 9 17.59 -5.26 -26.57
CA SER A 9 16.13 -5.10 -26.68
C SER A 9 15.38 -5.72 -25.48
N TRP A 10 15.91 -6.79 -24.89
CA TRP A 10 15.33 -7.44 -23.72
C TRP A 10 15.45 -6.58 -22.45
N SER A 11 16.58 -5.90 -22.25
CA SER A 11 16.80 -5.04 -21.06
C SER A 11 15.88 -3.82 -21.03
N LEU A 12 15.59 -3.22 -22.19
CA LEU A 12 14.68 -2.08 -22.33
C LEU A 12 13.22 -2.46 -22.04
N SER A 13 12.77 -3.66 -22.42
CA SER A 13 11.40 -4.11 -22.14
C SER A 13 11.17 -4.38 -20.65
N HIS A 14 12.19 -4.88 -19.95
CA HIS A 14 12.09 -5.27 -18.54
C HIS A 14 12.05 -4.04 -17.62
N GLN A 15 12.85 -3.01 -17.92
CA GLN A 15 12.81 -1.75 -17.19
C GLN A 15 11.46 -1.03 -17.32
N ARG A 16 10.76 -1.21 -18.46
CA ARG A 16 9.42 -0.63 -18.67
C ARG A 16 8.37 -1.30 -17.78
N ALA A 17 8.40 -2.63 -17.63
CA ALA A 17 7.44 -3.36 -16.80
C ALA A 17 7.53 -2.97 -15.31
N GLU A 18 8.75 -2.88 -14.77
CA GLU A 18 8.97 -2.44 -13.37
C GLU A 18 8.44 -1.03 -13.14
N ARG A 19 8.73 -0.10 -14.06
CA ARG A 19 8.23 1.27 -13.94
C ARG A 19 6.72 1.37 -14.08
N ILE A 20 6.10 0.58 -14.95
CA ILE A 20 4.64 0.51 -15.04
C ILE A 20 4.06 0.04 -13.70
N ILE A 21 4.62 -1.00 -13.09
CA ILE A 21 4.17 -1.49 -11.78
C ILE A 21 4.32 -0.40 -10.70
N GLU A 22 5.47 0.27 -10.64
CA GLU A 22 5.70 1.34 -9.67
C GLU A 22 4.74 2.53 -9.86
N LEU A 23 4.46 2.93 -11.10
CA LEU A 23 3.50 3.98 -11.41
C LEU A 23 2.08 3.57 -11.01
N LEU A 24 1.67 2.33 -11.31
CA LEU A 24 0.35 1.82 -10.95
C LEU A 24 0.18 1.71 -9.44
N VAL A 25 1.12 1.07 -8.75
CA VAL A 25 1.07 0.89 -7.29
C VAL A 25 1.21 2.24 -6.59
N GLY A 26 2.15 3.07 -7.01
CA GLY A 26 2.39 4.39 -6.43
C GLY A 26 1.21 5.32 -6.63
N GLY A 27 0.66 5.38 -7.85
CA GLY A 27 -0.54 6.16 -8.17
C GLY A 27 -1.74 5.70 -7.35
N LEU A 28 -1.88 4.39 -7.16
CA LEU A 28 -2.94 3.83 -6.33
C LEU A 28 -2.78 4.18 -4.83
N PHE A 29 -1.56 4.21 -4.31
CA PHE A 29 -1.27 4.68 -2.94
C PHE A 29 -1.63 6.16 -2.76
N LEU A 30 -1.23 7.01 -3.71
CA LEU A 30 -1.60 8.44 -3.72
C LEU A 30 -3.12 8.61 -3.75
N LEU A 31 -3.80 7.89 -4.64
CA LEU A 31 -5.25 7.94 -4.77
C LEU A 31 -5.95 7.55 -3.46
N THR A 32 -5.52 6.45 -2.82
CA THR A 32 -6.09 6.08 -1.52
C THR A 32 -5.75 7.03 -0.39
N GLY A 33 -4.56 7.62 -0.39
CA GLY A 33 -4.19 8.65 0.57
C GLY A 33 -5.13 9.85 0.46
N VAL A 34 -5.40 10.35 -0.75
CA VAL A 34 -6.34 11.45 -0.97
C VAL A 34 -7.76 11.08 -0.51
N PHE A 35 -8.24 9.87 -0.82
CA PHE A 35 -9.56 9.46 -0.34
C PHE A 35 -9.63 9.35 1.18
N LYS A 36 -8.58 8.87 1.84
CA LYS A 36 -8.51 8.81 3.31
C LYS A 36 -8.41 10.18 3.95
N SER A 37 -7.75 11.14 3.31
CA SER A 37 -7.65 12.51 3.82
C SER A 37 -8.99 13.26 3.74
N TRP A 38 -9.80 12.99 2.71
CA TRP A 38 -11.16 13.53 2.61
C TRP A 38 -12.06 13.05 3.76
N GLY A 39 -11.92 11.76 4.13
CA GLY A 39 -12.62 11.13 5.25
C GLY A 39 -11.79 10.99 6.51
N VAL A 40 -10.91 11.95 6.83
CA VAL A 40 -9.90 11.78 7.91
C VAL A 40 -10.51 11.39 9.24
N VAL A 41 -11.69 11.92 9.57
CA VAL A 41 -12.41 11.60 10.81
C VAL A 41 -12.75 10.10 10.86
N GLY A 42 -13.27 9.54 9.76
CA GLY A 42 -13.58 8.12 9.68
C GLY A 42 -12.32 7.25 9.79
N PHE A 43 -11.22 7.68 9.18
CA PHE A 43 -9.94 6.97 9.30
C PHE A 43 -9.40 7.01 10.74
N VAL A 44 -9.45 8.17 11.40
CA VAL A 44 -9.08 8.30 12.82
C VAL A 44 -9.96 7.40 13.68
N THR A 45 -11.27 7.33 13.45
CA THR A 45 -12.16 6.43 14.20
C THR A 45 -11.74 4.96 14.08
N VAL A 46 -11.38 4.50 12.88
CA VAL A 46 -10.86 3.13 12.68
C VAL A 46 -9.58 2.90 13.48
N ILE A 47 -8.63 3.85 13.43
CA ILE A 47 -7.37 3.76 14.19
C ILE A 47 -7.63 3.79 15.71
N SER A 48 -8.52 4.67 16.18
CA SER A 48 -8.92 4.76 17.59
C SER A 48 -9.51 3.43 18.09
N ASN A 49 -10.40 2.81 17.32
CA ASN A 49 -11.00 1.53 17.70
C ASN A 49 -9.97 0.39 17.71
N LEU A 50 -9.05 0.37 16.73
CA LEU A 50 -7.93 -0.57 16.73
C LEU A 50 -7.02 -0.39 17.96
N MET A 51 -6.76 0.86 18.35
CA MET A 51 -5.96 1.17 19.54
C MET A 51 -6.69 0.79 20.82
N ILE A 52 -7.98 1.11 20.98
CA ILE A 52 -8.78 0.72 22.15
C ILE A 52 -8.78 -0.82 22.29
N ALA A 53 -8.96 -1.53 21.18
CA ALA A 53 -8.94 -2.99 21.15
C ALA A 53 -7.54 -3.60 21.41
N ALA A 54 -6.46 -2.82 21.26
CA ALA A 54 -5.11 -3.24 21.59
C ALA A 54 -4.77 -2.87 23.05
N ARG A 55 -4.85 -1.58 23.38
CA ARG A 55 -4.52 -0.94 24.65
C ARG A 55 -5.24 0.42 24.77
N PRO A 56 -6.26 0.57 25.65
CA PRO A 56 -7.02 1.81 25.79
C PRO A 56 -6.18 3.05 26.11
N GLU A 57 -5.06 2.90 26.81
CA GLU A 57 -4.13 3.98 27.13
C GLU A 57 -3.46 4.63 25.90
N TRP A 58 -3.53 3.98 24.73
CA TRP A 58 -2.97 4.50 23.47
C TRP A 58 -3.93 5.42 22.71
N LEU A 59 -5.17 5.58 23.16
CA LEU A 59 -6.18 6.41 22.49
C LEU A 59 -5.70 7.84 22.16
N PRO A 60 -4.94 8.55 23.03
CA PRO A 60 -4.42 9.89 22.70
C PRO A 60 -3.47 9.88 21.48
N ALA A 61 -2.85 8.73 21.18
CA ALA A 61 -1.97 8.56 20.03
C ALA A 61 -2.71 8.23 18.72
N ALA A 62 -4.03 8.04 18.73
CA ALA A 62 -4.77 7.63 17.54
C ALA A 62 -4.70 8.66 16.40
N VAL A 63 -4.90 9.95 16.72
CA VAL A 63 -4.80 11.05 15.76
C VAL A 63 -3.39 11.16 15.16
N PRO A 64 -2.31 11.27 15.94
CA PRO A 64 -0.97 11.38 15.35
C PRO A 64 -0.58 10.12 14.57
N VAL A 65 -1.00 8.92 14.99
CA VAL A 65 -0.76 7.70 14.21
C VAL A 65 -1.53 7.70 12.90
N ALA A 66 -2.81 8.11 12.89
CA ALA A 66 -3.58 8.21 11.65
C ALA A 66 -2.92 9.19 10.66
N LEU A 67 -2.49 10.36 11.12
CA LEU A 67 -1.79 11.33 10.27
C LEU A 67 -0.43 10.81 9.79
N ALA A 68 0.31 10.09 10.65
CA ALA A 68 1.58 9.48 10.27
C ALA A 68 1.40 8.40 9.20
N VAL A 69 0.39 7.52 9.34
CA VAL A 69 0.07 6.49 8.35
C VAL A 69 -0.34 7.13 7.01
N LEU A 70 -1.18 8.17 7.06
CA LEU A 70 -1.59 8.90 5.86
C LEU A 70 -0.40 9.56 5.14
N GLY A 71 0.45 10.25 5.90
CA GLY A 71 1.67 10.87 5.37
C GLY A 71 2.63 9.82 4.78
N TRP A 72 2.76 8.67 5.45
CA TRP A 72 3.58 7.55 4.98
C TRP A 72 3.05 6.96 3.68
N GLU A 73 1.74 6.74 3.54
CA GLU A 73 1.14 6.24 2.29
C GLU A 73 1.38 7.20 1.13
N VAL A 74 1.17 8.51 1.35
CA VAL A 74 1.39 9.53 0.32
C VAL A 74 2.86 9.60 -0.06
N LEU A 75 3.77 9.52 0.92
CA LEU A 75 5.22 9.50 0.68
C LEU A 75 5.63 8.29 -0.17
N LEU A 76 5.21 7.08 0.21
CA LEU A 76 5.48 5.86 -0.56
C LEU A 76 4.94 5.98 -1.98
N GLY A 77 3.70 6.46 -2.13
CA GLY A 77 3.07 6.66 -3.43
C GLY A 77 3.85 7.63 -4.31
N ALA A 78 4.23 8.79 -3.77
CA ALA A 78 5.02 9.80 -4.48
C ALA A 78 6.40 9.27 -4.88
N CYS A 79 7.10 8.59 -3.96
CA CYS A 79 8.42 8.03 -4.24
C CYS A 79 8.39 6.94 -5.32
N LEU A 80 7.35 6.10 -5.34
CA LEU A 80 7.17 5.10 -6.40
C LEU A 80 6.83 5.75 -7.75
N VAL A 81 5.94 6.74 -7.79
CA VAL A 81 5.57 7.45 -9.03
C VAL A 81 6.76 8.22 -9.62
N LEU A 82 7.50 8.94 -8.78
CA LEU A 82 8.72 9.63 -9.17
C LEU A 82 9.89 8.64 -9.38
N GLY A 83 9.71 7.40 -8.95
CA GLY A 83 10.69 6.34 -9.11
C GLY A 83 12.00 6.58 -8.35
N VAL A 84 11.91 7.28 -7.23
CA VAL A 84 13.02 7.63 -6.33
C VAL A 84 13.42 6.40 -5.51
N ARG A 85 14.72 6.04 -5.53
CA ARG A 85 15.31 4.96 -4.73
C ARG A 85 14.43 3.68 -4.64
N PRO A 86 14.07 3.04 -5.76
CA PRO A 86 13.16 1.90 -5.78
C PRO A 86 13.65 0.71 -4.93
N ALA A 87 14.97 0.57 -4.74
CA ALA A 87 15.58 -0.43 -3.85
C ALA A 87 15.16 -0.31 -2.38
N ILE A 88 14.74 0.88 -1.93
CA ILE A 88 14.25 1.15 -0.57
C ILE A 88 12.73 1.17 -0.55
N PHE A 89 12.11 1.85 -1.51
CA PHE A 89 10.68 2.09 -1.48
C PHE A 89 9.83 0.88 -1.87
N LEU A 90 10.29 0.00 -2.78
CA LEU A 90 9.60 -1.26 -3.08
C LEU A 90 9.46 -2.19 -1.86
N PRO A 91 10.54 -2.51 -1.12
CA PRO A 91 10.39 -3.32 0.09
C PRO A 91 9.59 -2.60 1.20
N ALA A 92 9.71 -1.27 1.33
CA ALA A 92 8.90 -0.51 2.27
C ALA A 92 7.39 -0.58 1.95
N THR A 93 7.03 -0.54 0.66
CA THR A 93 5.66 -0.73 0.20
C THR A 93 5.15 -2.14 0.46
N LEU A 94 5.97 -3.18 0.25
CA LEU A 94 5.61 -4.56 0.62
C LEU A 94 5.32 -4.70 2.11
N LEU A 95 6.22 -4.18 2.95
CA LEU A 95 6.03 -4.20 4.40
C LEU A 95 4.72 -3.50 4.79
N THR A 96 4.46 -2.34 4.19
CA THR A 96 3.27 -1.53 4.46
C THR A 96 1.98 -2.26 4.05
N LEU A 97 1.97 -2.88 2.86
CA LEU A 97 0.86 -3.71 2.40
C LEU A 97 0.63 -4.93 3.31
N GLY A 98 1.72 -5.54 3.82
CA GLY A 98 1.64 -6.62 4.81
C GLY A 98 0.99 -6.17 6.11
N VAL A 99 1.42 -5.03 6.65
CA VAL A 99 0.83 -4.43 7.85
C VAL A 99 -0.66 -4.11 7.65
N PHE A 100 -1.02 -3.47 6.53
CA PHE A 100 -2.43 -3.17 6.23
C PHE A 100 -3.27 -4.44 6.06
N SER A 101 -2.71 -5.48 5.46
CA SER A 101 -3.38 -6.78 5.33
C SER A 101 -3.63 -7.41 6.70
N ALA A 102 -2.64 -7.39 7.60
CA ALA A 102 -2.80 -7.89 8.96
C ALA A 102 -3.88 -7.10 9.74
N VAL A 103 -3.93 -5.77 9.56
CA VAL A 103 -4.98 -4.93 10.14
C VAL A 103 -6.36 -5.31 9.60
N LEU A 104 -6.50 -5.51 8.28
CA LEU A 104 -7.76 -5.93 7.67
C LEU A 104 -8.23 -7.30 8.17
N VAL A 105 -7.30 -8.26 8.32
CA VAL A 105 -7.61 -9.57 8.90
C VAL A 105 -8.06 -9.42 10.35
N ARG A 106 -7.42 -8.54 11.13
CA ARG A 106 -7.85 -8.25 12.52
C ARG A 106 -9.25 -7.66 12.56
N ILE A 107 -9.58 -6.73 11.66
CA ILE A 107 -10.94 -6.16 11.57
C ILE A 107 -11.94 -7.26 11.21
N TRP A 108 -11.64 -8.09 10.22
CA TRP A 108 -12.51 -9.20 9.78
C TRP A 108 -12.79 -10.23 10.89
N MET A 109 -11.81 -10.51 11.75
CA MET A 109 -12.00 -11.43 12.89
C MET A 109 -12.81 -10.81 14.04
N ASN A 110 -13.06 -9.50 14.03
CA ASN A 110 -13.73 -8.78 15.11
C ASN A 110 -15.00 -8.09 14.57
N PRO A 111 -16.18 -8.74 14.65
CA PRO A 111 -17.41 -8.21 14.05
C PRO A 111 -17.86 -6.86 14.63
N THR A 112 -17.39 -6.49 15.83
CA THR A 112 -17.63 -5.17 16.42
C THR A 112 -16.85 -4.05 15.72
N LEU A 113 -15.77 -4.38 15.00
CA LEU A 113 -14.94 -3.44 14.23
C LEU A 113 -15.36 -3.36 12.76
N GLU A 114 -16.08 -4.36 12.21
CA GLU A 114 -16.49 -4.41 10.79
C GLU A 114 -17.44 -3.27 10.38
N ASN A 115 -18.21 -2.72 11.34
CA ASN A 115 -19.12 -1.59 11.07
C ASN A 115 -18.39 -0.24 10.92
N CYS A 116 -17.07 -0.19 11.16
CA CYS A 116 -16.26 1.01 11.00
C CYS A 116 -15.55 0.97 9.64
N GLY A 117 -16.19 1.49 8.59
CA GLY A 117 -15.70 1.43 7.21
C GLY A 117 -14.20 1.71 7.06
N CYS A 118 -13.44 0.69 6.64
CA CYS A 118 -11.98 0.71 6.56
C CYS A 118 -11.43 1.56 5.40
N MET A 119 -12.32 1.99 4.48
CA MET A 119 -12.15 3.14 3.59
C MET A 119 -13.16 4.18 4.05
N GLY A 120 -12.71 5.20 4.79
CA GLY A 120 -13.58 6.10 5.54
C GLY A 120 -14.88 6.46 4.82
N SER A 121 -16.01 6.02 5.37
CA SER A 121 -17.40 6.38 4.99
C SER A 121 -17.64 6.72 3.50
N ILE A 122 -17.05 5.98 2.56
CA ILE A 122 -17.43 6.14 1.15
C ILE A 122 -18.70 5.32 0.92
N SER A 123 -19.80 5.76 1.52
CA SER A 123 -21.15 5.29 1.19
C SER A 123 -21.53 5.58 -0.26
N ILE A 124 -20.73 6.39 -0.96
CA ILE A 124 -20.92 6.81 -2.36
C ILE A 124 -20.63 5.68 -3.35
N LEU A 125 -19.74 4.72 -3.03
CA LEU A 125 -19.43 3.58 -3.92
C LEU A 125 -20.16 2.28 -3.55
N GLY A 126 -20.91 2.26 -2.44
CA GLY A 126 -21.70 1.12 -1.97
C GLY A 126 -20.95 0.18 -1.02
N ASP A 127 -21.69 -0.42 -0.09
CA ASP A 127 -21.19 -1.20 1.06
C ASP A 127 -20.28 -2.38 0.70
N ARG A 128 -20.36 -2.87 -0.55
CA ARG A 128 -19.53 -4.00 -1.04
C ARG A 128 -18.05 -3.65 -1.20
N PHE A 129 -17.71 -2.38 -1.48
CA PHE A 129 -16.32 -1.94 -1.63
C PHE A 129 -15.66 -1.59 -0.29
N ALA A 130 -16.46 -1.40 0.77
CA ALA A 130 -15.97 -1.18 2.13
C ALA A 130 -15.64 -2.49 2.87
N HIS A 131 -15.94 -3.65 2.28
CA HIS A 131 -15.75 -4.94 2.93
C HIS A 131 -14.26 -5.30 3.09
N PRO A 132 -13.81 -5.77 4.28
CA PRO A 132 -12.40 -6.08 4.53
C PRO A 132 -11.77 -7.06 3.54
N THR A 133 -12.55 -8.00 3.03
CA THR A 133 -12.10 -9.01 2.05
C THR A 133 -11.68 -8.42 0.71
N PHE A 134 -12.34 -7.36 0.25
CA PHE A 134 -11.95 -6.67 -0.99
C PHE A 134 -10.63 -5.93 -0.81
N GLY A 135 -10.45 -5.27 0.34
CA GLY A 135 -9.18 -4.65 0.71
C GLY A 135 -8.03 -5.67 0.79
N LEU A 136 -8.30 -6.85 1.36
CA LEU A 136 -7.31 -7.91 1.48
C LEU A 136 -6.91 -8.48 0.11
N ALA A 137 -7.88 -8.79 -0.75
CA ALA A 137 -7.62 -9.27 -2.11
C ALA A 137 -6.80 -8.26 -2.91
N ARG A 138 -7.15 -6.98 -2.83
CA ARG A 138 -6.37 -5.89 -3.43
C ARG A 138 -4.93 -5.87 -2.91
N ASN A 139 -4.73 -5.95 -1.60
CA ASN A 139 -3.38 -5.94 -1.04
C ASN A 139 -2.56 -7.14 -1.48
N VAL A 140 -3.15 -8.34 -1.56
CA VAL A 140 -2.47 -9.55 -2.07
C VAL A 140 -2.00 -9.36 -3.52
N VAL A 141 -2.86 -8.81 -4.39
CA VAL A 141 -2.49 -8.52 -5.78
C VAL A 141 -1.36 -7.49 -5.84
N LEU A 142 -1.46 -6.40 -5.07
CA LEU A 142 -0.41 -5.37 -5.03
C LEU A 142 0.90 -5.90 -4.47
N MET A 143 0.87 -6.73 -3.42
CA MET A 143 2.07 -7.37 -2.89
C MET A 143 2.74 -8.26 -3.94
N ALA A 144 1.98 -9.07 -4.67
CA ALA A 144 2.55 -9.91 -5.73
C ALA A 144 3.24 -9.07 -6.82
N LEU A 145 2.62 -7.96 -7.24
CA LEU A 145 3.20 -7.04 -8.23
C LEU A 145 4.47 -6.36 -7.71
N VAL A 146 4.45 -5.83 -6.50
CA VAL A 146 5.61 -5.14 -5.90
C VAL A 146 6.74 -6.14 -5.63
N ALA A 147 6.44 -7.35 -5.16
CA ALA A 147 7.42 -8.42 -4.96
C ALA A 147 8.10 -8.82 -6.28
N PHE A 148 7.31 -8.95 -7.35
CA PHE A 148 7.83 -9.20 -8.69
C PHE A 148 8.77 -8.08 -9.15
N ALA A 149 8.35 -6.81 -9.03
CA ALA A 149 9.18 -5.67 -9.41
C ALA A 149 10.47 -5.58 -8.57
N TRP A 150 10.39 -5.87 -7.27
CA TRP A 150 11.56 -5.84 -6.38
C TRP A 150 12.56 -6.96 -6.69
N HIS A 151 12.08 -8.19 -6.88
CA HIS A 151 12.94 -9.34 -7.21
C HIS A 151 13.67 -9.13 -8.54
N ARG A 152 13.02 -8.55 -9.54
CA ARG A 152 13.66 -8.25 -10.83
C ARG A 152 14.76 -7.20 -10.67
N ARG A 153 14.49 -6.10 -9.96
CA ARG A 153 15.50 -5.07 -9.69
C ARG A 153 16.69 -5.57 -8.87
N SER A 154 16.46 -6.39 -7.84
CA SER A 154 17.55 -6.87 -6.98
C SER A 154 18.55 -7.75 -7.73
N THR A 155 18.09 -8.50 -8.75
CA THR A 155 18.99 -9.29 -9.61
C THR A 155 19.83 -8.46 -10.59
N SER A 156 19.51 -7.17 -10.77
CA SER A 156 20.18 -6.29 -11.74
C SER A 156 21.27 -5.40 -11.16
N ILE A 157 21.47 -5.41 -9.84
CA ILE A 157 22.55 -4.65 -9.17
C ILE A 157 23.78 -5.56 -9.09
N PRO A 158 24.86 -5.33 -9.87
CA PRO A 158 26.10 -6.07 -9.71
C PRO A 158 26.67 -5.81 -8.31
N LYS A 159 27.02 -6.89 -7.61
CA LYS A 159 27.67 -6.86 -6.30
C LYS A 159 29.10 -6.32 -6.41
#